data_AF-A0A2I0AZD7-F1
#
_entry.id   AF-A0A2I0AZD7-F1
#
_cell.length_a   1.000
_cell.length_b   1.000
_cell.length_c   1.000
_cell.angle_alpha   90.00
_cell.angle_beta   90.00
_cell.angle_gamma   90.00
#
_symmetry.space_group_name_H-M   'P 1'
#
loop_
_entity.id
_entity.type
_entity.pdbx_description
1 polymer ?
#
loop_
_entity_poly.entity_id
_entity_poly.type
_entity_poly.pdbx_seq_one_letter_code
_entity_poly.pdbx_strand_id
1 'polypeptide(L)'
;MAPILNYEQHAQRLLDPELSLQTRLQMVMEVRDSLEIAHTSEYLNFLKCYFRAFSVILTQMTTPQMAENVEHKLRNVVVEILNRLPHSEVLRPFVQDLLKLSLQVLTQDNEDNALISIRIIFDLLRNFRPTVESEVQPFIDFVCAIYQSFPATVKYFFDQPHSTSAVTSSSVASVVSSSSIISGGGAGGEDGNVLLDAAPVTPHVGAGQLNPSTRSFKIVTESPLVVMFLFQLYNKLVQTNIPCLLPLMVSAISITGPENVPPRLKTQFVELKGAQVKTLSFLTYLLRSFADYIRNHEENICKSIVNLLVTCPDSMSIRKELLIALKHVLTTDLKRGLFPLIDTLLEERVLIGTGRVCIETLRPLAYSLLAEIVHYVRNELSLSQLSCIIYLFSRNMHDSSLTVVVHTTCARLMLNLVSFYSFLVE
;
A
#
# COMPACT_ATOMS: atom_id res chain seq x y z
N MET A 1 9.50 23.57 25.91
CA MET A 1 8.55 24.61 25.48
C MET A 1 7.68 25.00 26.67
N ALA A 2 7.23 26.25 26.75
CA ALA A 2 6.33 26.67 27.82
C ALA A 2 4.93 26.03 27.60
N PRO A 3 4.24 25.56 28.65
CA PRO A 3 2.90 24.98 28.51
C PRO A 3 1.90 26.06 28.04
N ILE A 4 0.96 25.67 27.18
CA ILE A 4 -0.14 26.57 26.76
C ILE A 4 -1.08 26.79 27.95
N LEU A 5 -1.01 27.97 28.56
CA LEU A 5 -1.76 28.28 29.78
C LEU A 5 -3.25 28.57 29.55
N ASN A 6 -3.61 29.11 28.38
CA ASN A 6 -5.00 29.45 28.02
C ASN A 6 -5.32 29.00 26.59
N TYR A 7 -6.00 27.86 26.47
CA TYR A 7 -6.34 27.25 25.18
C TYR A 7 -7.31 28.09 24.35
N GLU A 8 -8.26 28.76 25.00
CA GLU A 8 -9.27 29.56 24.30
C GLU A 8 -8.62 30.77 23.64
N GLN A 9 -7.80 31.52 24.38
CA GLN A 9 -7.07 32.67 23.84
C GLN A 9 -6.08 32.25 22.75
N HIS A 10 -5.39 31.13 22.94
CA HIS A 10 -4.45 30.60 21.95
C HIS A 10 -5.17 30.18 20.66
N ALA A 11 -6.30 29.47 20.76
CA ALA A 11 -7.12 29.09 19.61
C ALA A 11 -7.75 30.29 18.89
N GLN A 12 -8.20 31.32 19.64
CA GLN A 12 -8.70 32.56 19.04
C GLN A 12 -7.60 33.29 18.25
N ARG A 13 -6.37 33.34 18.79
CA ARG A 13 -5.24 33.95 18.10
C ARG A 13 -4.84 33.19 16.82
N LEU A 14 -4.99 31.86 16.79
CA LEU A 14 -4.78 31.07 15.56
C LEU A 14 -5.71 31.51 14.41
N LEU A 15 -6.92 31.96 14.76
CA LEU A 15 -7.95 32.40 13.82
C LEU A 15 -7.79 33.86 13.38
N ASP A 16 -6.82 34.61 13.93
CA ASP A 16 -6.55 35.99 13.51
C ASP A 16 -6.09 36.02 12.04
N PRO A 17 -6.81 36.72 11.14
CA PRO A 17 -6.47 36.79 9.72
C PRO A 17 -5.15 37.53 9.46
N GLU A 18 -4.75 38.46 10.34
CA GLU A 18 -3.53 39.26 10.20
C GLU A 18 -2.27 38.48 10.63
N LEU A 19 -2.44 37.30 11.22
CA LEU A 19 -1.33 36.48 11.69
C LEU A 19 -0.57 35.84 10.51
N SER A 20 0.75 36.01 10.48
CA SER A 20 1.60 35.41 9.47
C SER A 20 1.53 33.87 9.48
N LEU A 21 1.68 33.24 8.31
CA LEU A 21 1.69 31.77 8.19
C LEU A 21 2.80 31.12 9.03
N GLN A 22 3.97 31.76 9.12
CA GLN A 22 5.09 31.26 9.91
C GLN A 22 4.78 31.26 11.41
N THR A 23 4.17 32.34 11.91
CA THR A 23 3.74 32.41 13.32
C THR A 23 2.62 31.41 13.60
N ARG A 24 1.66 31.26 12.68
CA ARG A 24 0.58 30.27 12.81
C ARG A 24 1.15 28.85 12.85
N LEU A 25 2.13 28.53 12.02
CA LEU A 25 2.84 27.24 12.04
C LEU A 25 3.52 27.01 13.40
N GLN A 26 4.24 27.99 13.92
CA GLN A 26 4.89 27.90 15.23
C GLN A 26 3.88 27.55 16.33
N MET A 27 2.75 28.26 16.37
CA MET A 27 1.68 28.03 17.35
C MET A 27 1.05 26.65 17.20
N VAL A 28 0.80 26.17 15.97
CA VAL A 28 0.26 24.81 15.76
C VAL A 28 1.28 23.75 16.17
N MET A 29 2.58 23.97 15.95
CA MET A 29 3.64 23.08 16.43
C MET A 29 3.67 23.00 17.97
N GLU A 30 3.47 24.11 18.68
CA GLU A 30 3.33 24.11 20.14
C GLU A 30 2.15 23.24 20.62
N VAL A 31 1.04 23.27 19.88
CA VAL A 31 -0.13 22.40 20.17
C VAL A 31 0.20 20.94 19.92
N ARG A 32 0.88 20.61 18.81
CA ARG A 32 1.33 19.24 18.51
C ARG A 32 2.26 18.72 19.60
N ASP A 33 3.20 19.54 20.05
CA ASP A 33 4.20 19.16 21.05
C ASP A 33 3.57 19.01 22.46
N SER A 34 2.40 19.63 22.69
CA SER A 34 1.63 19.53 23.94
C SER A 34 0.43 18.57 23.85
N LEU A 35 0.38 17.71 22.83
CA LEU A 35 -0.83 16.91 22.51
C LEU A 35 -1.18 15.85 23.57
N GLU A 36 -0.26 15.52 24.48
CA GLU A 36 -0.52 14.61 25.61
C GLU A 36 -1.74 15.03 26.45
N ILE A 37 -2.08 16.33 26.45
CA ILE A 37 -3.28 16.84 27.12
C ILE A 37 -4.58 16.18 26.63
N ALA A 38 -4.63 15.74 25.37
CA ALA A 38 -5.79 15.06 24.79
C ALA A 38 -6.08 13.69 25.46
N HIS A 39 -5.14 13.15 26.24
CA HIS A 39 -5.32 11.92 27.02
C HIS A 39 -5.75 12.17 28.48
N THR A 40 -6.02 13.42 28.85
CA THR A 40 -6.41 13.81 30.21
C THR A 40 -7.90 14.20 30.28
N SER A 41 -8.38 14.62 31.45
CA SER A 41 -9.72 15.18 31.62
C SER A 41 -9.97 16.45 30.81
N GLU A 42 -8.92 17.13 30.34
CA GLU A 42 -9.01 18.35 29.53
C GLU A 42 -9.34 18.09 28.06
N TYR A 43 -9.45 16.83 27.62
CA TYR A 43 -9.65 16.51 26.21
C TYR A 43 -10.88 17.19 25.58
N LEU A 44 -12.00 17.24 26.30
CA LEU A 44 -13.20 17.93 25.81
C LEU A 44 -12.97 19.43 25.63
N ASN A 45 -12.24 20.06 26.56
CA ASN A 45 -11.91 21.48 26.52
C ASN A 45 -10.97 21.78 25.35
N PHE A 46 -9.94 20.94 25.16
CA PHE A 46 -9.06 20.97 24.00
C PHE A 46 -9.85 20.91 22.68
N LEU A 47 -10.76 19.94 22.53
CA LEU A 47 -11.57 19.80 21.32
C LEU A 47 -12.45 21.04 21.07
N LYS A 48 -13.13 21.54 22.10
CA LYS A 48 -13.97 22.76 21.99
C LYS A 48 -13.18 23.98 21.51
N CYS A 49 -11.95 24.14 21.98
CA CYS A 49 -11.10 25.27 21.59
C CYS A 49 -10.51 25.08 20.19
N TYR A 50 -9.87 23.94 19.93
CA TYR A 50 -9.00 23.78 18.76
C TYR A 50 -9.65 23.14 17.55
N PHE A 51 -10.69 22.32 17.70
CA PHE A 51 -11.28 21.62 16.56
C PHE A 51 -11.78 22.59 15.49
N ARG A 52 -12.45 23.67 15.92
CA ARG A 52 -12.88 24.76 15.02
C ARG A 52 -11.68 25.46 14.38
N ALA A 53 -10.64 25.78 15.15
CA ALA A 53 -9.45 26.44 14.64
C ALA A 53 -8.77 25.61 13.53
N PHE A 54 -8.57 24.32 13.77
CA PHE A 54 -8.02 23.38 12.80
C PHE A 54 -8.87 23.26 11.55
N SER A 55 -10.19 23.15 11.71
CA SER A 55 -11.13 23.09 10.59
C SER A 55 -11.04 24.34 9.71
N VAL A 56 -11.03 25.53 10.32
CA VAL A 56 -10.93 26.81 9.60
C VAL A 56 -9.56 26.96 8.92
N ILE A 57 -8.47 26.53 9.56
CA ILE A 57 -7.14 26.52 8.94
C ILE A 57 -7.14 25.67 7.66
N LEU A 58 -7.69 24.46 7.70
CA LEU A 58 -7.68 23.52 6.57
C LEU A 58 -8.68 23.89 5.45
N THR A 59 -9.74 24.63 5.75
CA THR A 59 -10.84 24.88 4.79
C THR A 59 -10.93 26.33 4.29
N GLN A 60 -10.48 27.31 5.06
CA GLN A 60 -10.70 28.73 4.76
C GLN A 60 -9.40 29.55 4.74
N MET A 61 -8.47 29.29 5.66
CA MET A 61 -7.26 30.12 5.78
C MET A 61 -6.11 29.65 4.89
N THR A 62 -6.13 28.38 4.50
CA THR A 62 -5.11 27.79 3.64
C THR A 62 -5.76 27.02 2.51
N THR A 63 -4.99 26.83 1.46
CA THR A 63 -5.33 26.08 0.26
C THR A 63 -4.39 24.88 0.11
N PRO A 64 -4.85 23.77 -0.50
CA PRO A 64 -3.98 22.66 -0.87
C PRO A 64 -2.74 23.12 -1.63
N GLN A 65 -1.57 22.68 -1.18
CA GLN A 65 -0.29 23.06 -1.76
C GLN A 65 0.29 21.90 -2.56
N MET A 66 0.81 22.20 -3.74
CA MET A 66 1.51 21.23 -4.61
C MET A 66 3.04 21.31 -4.46
N ALA A 67 3.51 22.03 -3.45
CA ALA A 67 4.92 22.15 -3.14
C ALA A 67 5.18 22.23 -1.64
N GLU A 68 6.40 21.82 -1.25
CA GLU A 68 6.86 21.93 0.13
C GLU A 68 7.11 23.39 0.50
N ASN A 69 6.13 24.00 1.18
CA ASN A 69 6.22 25.37 1.68
C ASN A 69 5.64 25.47 3.10
N VAL A 70 5.69 26.67 3.68
CA VAL A 70 5.20 26.92 5.05
C VAL A 70 3.72 26.59 5.20
N GLU A 71 2.91 26.88 4.17
CA GLU A 71 1.48 26.61 4.16
C GLU A 71 1.19 25.09 4.10
N HIS A 72 1.91 24.35 3.26
CA HIS A 72 1.86 22.89 3.22
C HIS A 72 2.20 22.31 4.59
N LYS A 73 3.32 22.75 5.18
CA LYS A 73 3.77 22.29 6.50
C LYS A 73 2.75 22.61 7.59
N LEU A 74 2.14 23.80 7.57
CA LEU A 74 1.06 24.16 8.49
C LEU A 74 -0.12 23.20 8.35
N ARG A 75 -0.62 22.96 7.13
CA ARG A 75 -1.71 22.02 6.88
C ARG A 75 -1.35 20.62 7.36
N ASN A 76 -0.16 20.14 7.03
CA ASN A 76 0.33 18.82 7.40
C ASN A 76 0.34 18.61 8.92
N VAL A 77 0.92 19.54 9.69
CA VAL A 77 0.93 19.46 11.15
C VAL A 77 -0.49 19.45 11.74
N VAL A 78 -1.42 20.22 11.17
CA VAL A 78 -2.82 20.18 11.62
C VAL A 78 -3.42 18.79 11.40
N VAL A 79 -3.24 18.20 10.22
CA VAL A 79 -3.76 16.84 9.93
C VAL A 79 -3.08 15.78 10.81
N GLU A 80 -1.79 15.91 11.11
CA GLU A 80 -1.08 15.05 12.08
C GLU A 80 -1.69 15.13 13.48
N ILE A 81 -2.01 16.33 13.97
CA ILE A 81 -2.67 16.51 15.27
C ILE A 81 -4.02 15.79 15.27
N LEU A 82 -4.83 15.99 14.22
CA LEU A 82 -6.14 15.35 14.09
C LEU A 82 -6.04 13.81 14.06
N ASN A 83 -4.99 13.25 13.45
CA ASN A 83 -4.75 11.81 13.42
C ASN A 83 -4.32 11.20 14.75
N ARG A 84 -3.85 12.02 15.69
CA ARG A 84 -3.38 11.56 17.00
C ARG A 84 -4.43 11.74 18.11
N LEU A 85 -5.64 12.19 17.77
CA LEU A 85 -6.74 12.37 18.72
C LEU A 85 -7.23 11.02 19.28
N PRO A 86 -7.43 10.87 20.61
CA PRO A 86 -7.95 9.64 21.18
C PRO A 86 -9.39 9.34 20.76
N HIS A 87 -9.65 8.09 20.35
CA HIS A 87 -10.97 7.58 19.97
C HIS A 87 -11.83 7.22 21.20
N SER A 88 -12.03 8.16 22.11
CA SER A 88 -12.91 8.00 23.27
C SER A 88 -14.31 8.55 23.00
N GLU A 89 -15.26 8.28 23.89
CA GLU A 89 -16.63 8.82 23.81
C GLU A 89 -16.67 10.36 23.82
N VAL A 90 -15.63 11.01 24.34
CA VAL A 90 -15.48 12.47 24.34
C VAL A 90 -15.38 13.04 22.91
N LEU A 91 -14.82 12.27 21.97
CA LEU A 91 -14.69 12.68 20.57
C LEU A 91 -16.03 12.60 19.81
N ARG A 92 -16.98 11.77 20.27
CA ARG A 92 -18.23 11.44 19.55
C ARG A 92 -18.99 12.66 18.99
N PRO A 93 -19.13 13.80 19.71
CA PRO A 93 -19.81 14.99 19.19
C PRO A 93 -19.13 15.62 17.96
N PHE A 94 -17.83 15.38 17.76
CA PHE A 94 -17.01 15.97 16.70
C PHE A 94 -16.76 14.98 15.53
N VAL A 95 -17.11 13.71 15.69
CA VAL A 95 -16.77 12.64 14.73
C VAL A 95 -17.30 12.92 13.33
N GLN A 96 -18.55 13.37 13.21
CA GLN A 96 -19.15 13.61 11.90
C GLN A 96 -18.42 14.73 11.14
N ASP A 97 -18.11 15.82 11.83
CA ASP A 97 -17.39 16.94 11.24
C ASP A 97 -15.93 16.57 10.94
N LEU A 98 -15.28 15.79 11.82
CA LEU A 98 -13.91 15.32 11.60
C LEU A 98 -13.84 14.39 10.39
N LEU A 99 -14.83 13.52 10.21
CA LEU A 99 -14.90 12.62 9.06
C LEU A 99 -15.10 13.39 7.75
N LYS A 100 -16.01 14.36 7.73
CA LYS A 100 -16.22 15.25 6.57
C LYS A 100 -14.98 16.06 6.23
N LEU A 101 -14.34 16.65 7.24
CA LEU A 101 -13.08 17.40 7.07
C LEU A 101 -11.98 16.49 6.50
N SER A 102 -11.85 15.27 7.05
CA SER A 102 -10.86 14.31 6.57
C SER A 102 -11.15 13.84 5.15
N LEU A 103 -12.41 13.65 4.77
CA LEU A 103 -12.81 13.36 3.38
C LEU A 103 -12.49 14.52 2.44
N GLN A 104 -12.69 15.76 2.87
CA GLN A 104 -12.30 16.92 2.08
C GLN A 104 -10.79 16.98 1.85
N VAL A 105 -9.98 16.75 2.90
CA VAL A 105 -8.52 16.70 2.76
C VAL A 105 -8.09 15.52 1.87
N LEU A 106 -8.67 14.34 2.04
CA LEU A 106 -8.40 13.17 1.20
C LEU A 106 -8.69 13.46 -0.29
N THR A 107 -9.77 14.18 -0.60
CA THR A 107 -10.22 14.40 -1.99
C THR A 107 -9.58 15.59 -2.69
N GLN A 108 -9.15 16.61 -1.94
CA GLN A 108 -8.72 17.91 -2.49
C GLN A 108 -7.25 18.24 -2.22
N ASP A 109 -6.61 17.60 -1.23
CA ASP A 109 -5.25 17.92 -0.84
C ASP A 109 -4.19 17.09 -1.58
N ASN A 110 -2.93 17.33 -1.23
CA ASN A 110 -1.79 16.58 -1.74
C ASN A 110 -1.68 15.17 -1.10
N GLU A 111 -0.86 14.32 -1.72
CA GLU A 111 -0.63 12.94 -1.32
C GLU A 111 -0.28 12.76 0.17
N ASP A 112 0.60 13.60 0.73
CA ASP A 112 1.08 13.42 2.11
C ASP A 112 -0.03 13.66 3.13
N ASN A 113 -0.80 14.74 2.95
CA ASN A 113 -1.94 15.03 3.82
C ASN A 113 -3.05 13.98 3.64
N ALA A 114 -3.31 13.55 2.40
CA ALA A 114 -4.31 12.55 2.10
C ALA A 114 -3.99 11.18 2.71
N LEU A 115 -2.71 10.79 2.79
CA LEU A 115 -2.28 9.55 3.44
C LEU A 115 -2.54 9.55 4.95
N ILE A 116 -2.47 10.72 5.59
CA ILE A 116 -2.87 10.85 6.99
C ILE A 116 -4.40 10.82 7.08
N SER A 117 -5.10 11.57 6.21
CA SER A 117 -6.57 11.64 6.22
C SER A 117 -7.26 10.30 6.00
N ILE A 118 -6.75 9.43 5.12
CA ILE A 118 -7.34 8.09 4.92
C ILE A 118 -7.24 7.21 6.17
N ARG A 119 -6.20 7.39 6.99
CA ARG A 119 -6.06 6.70 8.29
C ARG A 119 -7.08 7.20 9.30
N ILE A 120 -7.26 8.52 9.40
CA ILE A 120 -8.33 9.13 10.22
C ILE A 120 -9.68 8.55 9.81
N ILE A 121 -9.99 8.58 8.51
CA ILE A 121 -11.25 8.04 7.96
C ILE A 121 -11.44 6.58 8.37
N PHE A 122 -10.42 5.74 8.17
CA PHE A 122 -10.48 4.31 8.53
C PHE A 122 -10.76 4.10 10.03
N ASP A 123 -10.06 4.81 10.89
CA ASP A 123 -10.23 4.67 12.34
C ASP A 123 -11.58 5.20 12.82
N LEU A 124 -12.09 6.30 12.26
CA LEU A 124 -13.43 6.80 12.60
C LEU A 124 -14.52 5.82 12.15
N LEU A 125 -14.42 5.30 10.93
CA LEU A 125 -15.31 4.27 10.38
C LEU A 125 -15.27 2.96 11.16
N ARG A 126 -14.13 2.68 11.81
CA ARG A 126 -13.96 1.51 12.69
C ARG A 126 -14.62 1.69 14.04
N ASN A 127 -14.40 2.82 14.69
CA ASN A 127 -14.68 2.98 16.12
C ASN A 127 -16.04 3.65 16.44
N PHE A 128 -16.64 4.42 15.51
CA PHE A 128 -17.80 5.28 15.82
C PHE A 128 -19.08 4.95 15.04
N ARG A 129 -19.37 3.66 14.85
CA ARG A 129 -20.66 3.24 14.26
C ARG A 129 -21.82 3.43 15.23
N PRO A 130 -23.05 3.69 14.73
CA PRO A 130 -23.44 3.89 13.32
C PRO A 130 -23.30 5.35 12.82
N THR A 131 -22.83 6.28 13.64
CA THR A 131 -22.84 7.74 13.41
C THR A 131 -22.20 8.20 12.09
N VAL A 132 -21.34 7.37 11.50
CA VAL A 132 -20.51 7.65 10.33
C VAL A 132 -21.03 7.03 9.02
N GLU A 133 -22.15 6.30 9.05
CA GLU A 133 -22.66 5.56 7.89
C GLU A 133 -22.98 6.45 6.68
N SER A 134 -23.44 7.70 6.90
CA SER A 134 -23.74 8.64 5.81
C SER A 134 -22.53 9.00 4.94
N GLU A 135 -21.32 8.92 5.51
CA GLU A 135 -20.08 9.32 4.86
C GLU A 135 -19.36 8.13 4.18
N VAL A 136 -19.92 6.92 4.28
CA VAL A 136 -19.35 5.72 3.65
C VAL A 136 -19.43 5.79 2.13
N GLN A 137 -20.58 6.20 1.58
CA GLN A 137 -20.75 6.30 0.12
C GLN A 137 -19.84 7.38 -0.50
N PRO A 138 -19.72 8.60 0.05
CA PRO A 138 -18.74 9.58 -0.41
C PRO A 138 -17.30 9.05 -0.50
N PHE A 139 -16.87 8.22 0.47
CA PHE A 139 -15.56 7.58 0.39
C PHE A 139 -15.47 6.59 -0.78
N ILE A 140 -16.48 5.75 -0.99
CA ILE A 140 -16.52 4.78 -2.10
C ILE A 140 -16.53 5.53 -3.45
N ASP A 141 -17.27 6.63 -3.56
CA ASP A 141 -17.31 7.46 -4.77
C ASP A 141 -15.94 8.05 -5.10
N PHE A 142 -15.19 8.50 -4.08
CA PHE A 142 -13.79 8.90 -4.25
C PHE A 142 -12.92 7.75 -4.75
N VAL A 143 -13.06 6.54 -4.18
CA VAL A 143 -12.31 5.36 -4.63
C VAL A 143 -12.64 5.04 -6.10
N CYS A 144 -13.90 5.11 -6.50
CA CYS A 144 -14.29 4.97 -7.90
C CYS A 144 -13.60 6.02 -8.79
N ALA A 145 -13.55 7.29 -8.36
CA ALA A 145 -12.93 8.37 -9.12
C ALA A 145 -11.40 8.19 -9.32
N ILE A 146 -10.67 7.73 -8.30
CA ILE A 146 -9.22 7.47 -8.44
C ILE A 146 -8.95 6.28 -9.35
N TYR A 147 -9.79 5.23 -9.34
CA TYR A 147 -9.64 4.11 -10.26
C TYR A 147 -10.05 4.47 -11.70
N GLN A 148 -11.07 5.30 -11.89
CA GLN A 148 -11.41 5.86 -13.21
C GLN A 148 -10.25 6.68 -13.78
N SER A 149 -9.56 7.45 -12.93
CA SER A 149 -8.43 8.29 -13.32
C SER A 149 -7.10 7.52 -13.38
N PHE A 150 -7.05 6.27 -12.90
CA PHE A 150 -5.82 5.49 -12.77
C PHE A 150 -5.01 5.36 -14.07
N PRO A 151 -5.63 5.07 -15.25
CA PRO A 151 -4.88 5.07 -16.50
C PRO A 151 -4.23 6.41 -16.81
N ALA A 152 -4.91 7.53 -16.54
CA ALA A 152 -4.35 8.87 -16.75
C ALA A 152 -3.20 9.16 -15.78
N THR A 153 -3.29 8.69 -14.54
CA THR A 153 -2.21 8.78 -13.54
C THR A 153 -0.97 8.02 -14.00
N VAL A 154 -1.12 6.81 -14.54
CA VAL A 154 0.01 6.05 -15.12
C VAL A 154 0.66 6.84 -16.27
N LYS A 155 -0.14 7.37 -17.21
CA LYS A 155 0.39 8.17 -18.32
C LYS A 155 1.11 9.43 -17.85
N TYR A 156 0.61 10.09 -16.80
CA TYR A 156 1.25 11.27 -16.22
C TYR A 156 2.68 10.98 -15.76
N PHE A 157 2.91 9.85 -15.05
CA PHE A 157 4.24 9.51 -14.55
C PHE A 157 5.17 8.91 -15.61
N PHE A 158 4.64 8.17 -16.58
CA PHE A 158 5.48 7.34 -17.47
C PHE A 158 5.47 7.76 -18.94
N ASP A 159 4.45 8.45 -19.44
CA ASP A 159 4.36 8.86 -20.85
C ASP A 159 4.75 10.32 -21.07
N GLN A 160 4.68 11.17 -20.04
CA GLN A 160 5.08 12.57 -20.19
C GLN A 160 6.61 12.72 -20.03
N PRO A 161 7.33 13.19 -21.06
CA PRO A 161 8.68 13.68 -20.87
C PRO A 161 8.59 15.03 -20.14
N HIS A 162 8.35 15.01 -18.82
CA HIS A 162 8.55 16.20 -18.03
C HIS A 162 9.99 16.65 -18.23
N SER A 163 10.11 17.81 -18.85
CA SER A 163 11.31 18.55 -19.18
C SER A 163 12.16 18.79 -17.93
N THR A 164 13.04 17.85 -17.63
CA THR A 164 14.22 18.12 -16.78
C THR A 164 15.37 18.48 -17.71
N SER A 165 15.25 19.64 -18.36
CA SER A 165 16.38 20.32 -18.98
C SER A 165 17.23 20.95 -17.88
N ALA A 166 18.51 20.56 -17.87
CA ALA A 166 19.66 21.35 -17.44
C ALA A 166 19.64 22.00 -16.03
N VAL A 167 20.40 21.41 -15.11
CA VAL A 167 21.44 22.18 -14.40
C VAL A 167 22.75 21.40 -14.45
N THR A 168 23.66 21.95 -15.22
CA THR A 168 25.06 21.58 -15.42
C THR A 168 25.96 22.00 -14.26
N SER A 169 27.07 21.25 -14.09
CA SER A 169 28.40 21.71 -13.62
C SER A 169 28.56 21.88 -12.08
N SER A 170 29.61 21.46 -11.36
CA SER A 170 30.93 20.88 -11.67
C SER A 170 31.54 20.27 -10.38
N SER A 171 32.41 19.26 -10.53
CA SER A 171 33.70 18.97 -9.83
C SER A 171 33.87 19.28 -8.31
N VAL A 172 34.53 18.50 -7.46
CA VAL A 172 35.92 18.00 -7.51
C VAL A 172 36.11 16.83 -6.51
N ALA A 173 36.97 15.89 -6.84
CA ALA A 173 37.44 14.77 -6.01
C ALA A 173 38.60 15.16 -5.05
N SER A 174 38.68 14.56 -3.85
CA SER A 174 39.93 13.99 -3.26
C SER A 174 39.77 13.65 -1.76
N VAL A 175 39.90 12.38 -1.35
CA VAL A 175 41.07 11.68 -0.76
C VAL A 175 41.33 11.92 0.75
N VAL A 176 40.88 10.92 1.53
CA VAL A 176 41.49 10.11 2.63
C VAL A 176 42.50 10.70 3.63
N SER A 177 42.27 10.29 4.90
CA SER A 177 43.21 9.94 6.00
C SER A 177 43.20 10.94 7.16
N SER A 178 43.04 10.54 8.43
CA SER A 178 43.89 9.56 9.12
C SER A 178 43.31 9.11 10.49
N SER A 179 43.51 7.82 10.79
CA SER A 179 43.92 7.23 12.08
C SER A 179 42.97 7.16 13.29
N SER A 180 42.48 5.94 13.53
CA SER A 180 42.54 5.12 14.78
C SER A 180 42.81 5.83 16.12
N ILE A 181 42.12 5.44 17.21
CA ILE A 181 42.68 4.56 18.28
C ILE A 181 41.61 4.23 19.36
N ILE A 182 41.47 2.92 19.60
CA ILE A 182 41.22 2.16 20.86
C ILE A 182 39.81 2.08 21.50
N SER A 183 39.45 0.80 21.68
CA SER A 183 38.33 0.18 22.38
C SER A 183 38.62 -0.07 23.87
N GLY A 184 37.55 -0.15 24.66
CA GLY A 184 37.48 -0.87 25.94
C GLY A 184 36.66 -0.08 26.96
N GLY A 185 35.61 -0.59 27.59
CA GLY A 185 35.06 -1.93 27.76
C GLY A 185 34.18 -1.87 29.02
N GLY A 186 33.19 -2.75 29.17
CA GLY A 186 32.46 -2.88 30.44
C GLY A 186 31.00 -3.29 30.28
N ALA A 187 30.71 -4.51 30.71
CA ALA A 187 29.46 -5.23 30.58
C ALA A 187 28.46 -4.95 31.72
N GLY A 188 27.17 -5.23 31.46
CA GLY A 188 26.20 -5.63 32.49
C GLY A 188 24.79 -5.08 32.30
N GLY A 189 23.79 -5.98 32.21
CA GLY A 189 22.42 -5.72 32.68
C GLY A 189 21.30 -5.83 31.65
N GLU A 190 20.46 -6.84 31.84
CA GLU A 190 19.25 -7.23 31.10
C GLU A 190 18.11 -6.19 31.21
N ASP A 191 17.36 -5.93 30.13
CA ASP A 191 15.91 -6.22 30.01
C ASP A 191 15.26 -5.54 28.79
N GLY A 192 14.26 -6.22 28.24
CA GLY A 192 13.72 -5.98 26.90
C GLY A 192 12.88 -4.71 26.71
N ASN A 193 12.92 -4.19 25.47
CA ASN A 193 11.75 -3.55 24.87
C ASN A 193 11.79 -3.65 23.34
N VAL A 194 10.62 -3.87 22.76
CA VAL A 194 10.34 -4.03 21.34
C VAL A 194 10.55 -2.70 20.62
N LEU A 195 11.58 -2.59 19.79
CA LEU A 195 11.82 -1.43 18.93
C LEU A 195 11.13 -1.64 17.58
N LEU A 196 10.12 -0.81 17.34
CA LEU A 196 9.51 -0.57 16.04
C LEU A 196 10.59 0.02 15.12
N ASP A 197 10.91 -0.73 14.07
CA ASP A 197 11.88 -0.41 13.04
C ASP A 197 11.50 0.92 12.37
N ALA A 198 12.27 1.96 12.68
CA ALA A 198 12.18 3.25 12.01
C ALA A 198 12.74 3.09 10.60
N ALA A 199 11.85 2.95 9.62
CA ALA A 199 12.20 2.87 8.21
C ALA A 199 13.07 4.09 7.81
N PRO A 200 14.16 3.89 7.06
CA PRO A 200 15.03 4.98 6.64
C PRO A 200 14.30 5.86 5.64
N VAL A 201 14.32 7.16 5.91
CA VAL A 201 13.85 8.23 5.01
C VAL A 201 14.56 8.07 3.67
N THR A 202 13.81 7.65 2.66
CA THR A 202 14.31 7.50 1.29
C THR A 202 14.23 8.85 0.58
N PRO A 203 15.25 9.24 -0.20
CA PRO A 203 15.29 10.55 -0.85
C PRO A 203 14.25 10.63 -1.97
N HIS A 204 13.25 11.50 -1.80
CA HIS A 204 12.27 11.84 -2.83
C HIS A 204 12.94 12.57 -4.01
N VAL A 205 12.76 12.04 -5.23
CA VAL A 205 13.24 12.67 -6.47
C VAL A 205 12.13 13.55 -7.02
N GLY A 206 12.38 14.86 -6.95
CA GLY A 206 11.47 15.96 -7.23
C GLY A 206 11.41 16.87 -6.01
N ALA A 207 12.56 17.33 -5.50
CA ALA A 207 12.66 18.05 -4.23
C ALA A 207 11.69 19.24 -4.20
N GLY A 208 10.54 19.03 -3.55
CA GLY A 208 9.49 20.01 -3.34
C GLY A 208 8.26 19.96 -4.24
N GLN A 209 8.03 18.99 -5.15
CA GLN A 209 6.74 18.90 -5.89
C GLN A 209 5.87 17.75 -5.39
N LEU A 210 4.71 18.10 -4.85
CA LEU A 210 3.73 17.19 -4.27
C LEU A 210 2.63 16.86 -5.28
N ASN A 211 2.25 15.59 -5.37
CA ASN A 211 1.18 15.16 -6.25
C ASN A 211 -0.19 15.37 -5.58
N PRO A 212 -1.24 15.72 -6.34
CA PRO A 212 -2.61 15.65 -5.83
C PRO A 212 -2.96 14.23 -5.38
N SER A 213 -3.78 14.10 -4.33
CA SER A 213 -4.24 12.80 -3.83
C SER A 213 -4.93 11.94 -4.90
N THR A 214 -5.67 12.58 -5.81
CA THR A 214 -6.36 11.96 -6.95
C THR A 214 -5.41 11.33 -7.97
N ARG A 215 -4.11 11.64 -7.91
CA ARG A 215 -3.04 11.10 -8.76
C ARG A 215 -1.96 10.39 -7.95
N SER A 216 -2.33 9.76 -6.84
CA SER A 216 -1.40 9.04 -5.95
C SER A 216 -1.56 7.53 -6.04
N PHE A 217 -0.48 6.82 -6.39
CA PHE A 217 -0.44 5.37 -6.26
C PHE A 217 -0.49 4.90 -4.80
N LYS A 218 0.02 5.69 -3.85
CA LYS A 218 -0.03 5.37 -2.42
C LYS A 218 -1.47 5.41 -1.89
N ILE A 219 -2.29 6.38 -2.32
CA ILE A 219 -3.72 6.42 -1.96
C ILE A 219 -4.47 5.21 -2.54
N VAL A 220 -4.17 4.83 -3.78
CA VAL A 220 -4.73 3.60 -4.39
C VAL A 220 -4.25 2.35 -3.64
N THR A 221 -3.06 2.35 -3.05
CA THR A 221 -2.54 1.22 -2.26
C THR A 221 -3.33 1.02 -0.96
N GLU A 222 -3.71 2.09 -0.28
CA GLU A 222 -4.45 2.04 1.00
C GLU A 222 -5.97 1.83 0.81
N SER A 223 -6.53 2.29 -0.32
CA SER A 223 -7.98 2.28 -0.57
C SER A 223 -8.65 0.88 -0.53
N PRO A 224 -8.08 -0.19 -1.12
CA PRO A 224 -8.69 -1.52 -1.11
C PRO A 224 -8.95 -2.09 0.28
N LEU A 225 -8.05 -1.82 1.23
CA LEU A 225 -8.19 -2.29 2.62
C LEU A 225 -9.39 -1.63 3.30
N VAL A 226 -9.56 -0.31 3.11
CA VAL A 226 -10.70 0.44 3.66
C VAL A 226 -12.00 -0.01 3.01
N VAL A 227 -12.03 -0.20 1.69
CA VAL A 227 -13.23 -0.70 0.98
C VAL A 227 -13.59 -2.12 1.44
N MET A 228 -12.60 -3.01 1.55
CA MET A 228 -12.81 -4.37 2.07
C MET A 228 -13.47 -4.33 3.44
N PHE A 229 -12.93 -3.50 4.33
CA PHE A 229 -13.49 -3.31 5.66
C PHE A 229 -14.92 -2.78 5.59
N LEU A 230 -15.17 -1.72 4.82
CA LEU A 230 -16.51 -1.15 4.64
C LEU A 230 -17.54 -2.18 4.14
N PHE A 231 -17.16 -3.03 3.19
CA PHE A 231 -18.03 -4.09 2.66
C PHE A 231 -18.32 -5.20 3.67
N GLN A 232 -17.36 -5.53 4.55
CA GLN A 232 -17.59 -6.47 5.65
C GLN A 232 -18.64 -5.94 6.65
N LEU A 233 -18.75 -4.62 6.78
CA LEU A 233 -19.60 -3.96 7.77
C LEU A 233 -20.97 -3.61 7.23
N TYR A 234 -20.99 -3.07 6.02
CA TYR A 234 -22.17 -2.57 5.33
C TYR A 234 -22.41 -3.41 4.08
N ASN A 235 -22.76 -4.69 4.28
CA ASN A 235 -22.92 -5.67 3.18
C ASN A 235 -23.92 -5.19 2.10
N LYS A 236 -24.92 -4.39 2.47
CA LYS A 236 -25.87 -3.77 1.53
C LYS A 236 -25.19 -2.91 0.45
N LEU A 237 -24.06 -2.27 0.76
CA LEU A 237 -23.32 -1.43 -0.18
C LEU A 237 -22.60 -2.25 -1.26
N VAL A 238 -22.35 -3.53 -1.01
CA VAL A 238 -21.60 -4.38 -1.94
C VAL A 238 -22.35 -4.52 -3.26
N GLN A 239 -23.63 -4.88 -3.20
CA GLN A 239 -24.44 -5.11 -4.40
C GLN A 239 -24.62 -3.83 -5.24
N THR A 240 -24.66 -2.66 -4.59
CA THR A 240 -24.79 -1.37 -5.27
C THR A 240 -23.48 -0.92 -5.92
N ASN A 241 -22.34 -1.15 -5.26
CA ASN A 241 -21.07 -0.55 -5.66
C ASN A 241 -20.15 -1.48 -6.48
N ILE A 242 -20.22 -2.81 -6.29
CA ILE A 242 -19.38 -3.77 -7.03
C ILE A 242 -19.53 -3.68 -8.54
N PRO A 243 -20.75 -3.55 -9.12
CA PRO A 243 -20.91 -3.44 -10.57
C PRO A 243 -20.13 -2.27 -11.20
N CYS A 244 -19.89 -1.20 -10.45
CA CYS A 244 -19.09 -0.06 -10.90
C CYS A 244 -17.60 -0.22 -10.56
N LEU A 245 -17.29 -0.61 -9.33
CA LEU A 245 -15.93 -0.63 -8.81
C LEU A 245 -15.07 -1.77 -9.40
N LEU A 246 -15.65 -2.95 -9.58
CA LEU A 246 -14.91 -4.14 -10.00
C LEU A 246 -14.30 -3.98 -11.41
N PRO A 247 -15.04 -3.53 -12.45
CA PRO A 247 -14.44 -3.30 -13.77
C PRO A 247 -13.29 -2.30 -13.75
N LEU A 248 -13.39 -1.24 -12.92
CA LEU A 248 -12.35 -0.23 -12.79
C LEU A 248 -11.07 -0.82 -12.17
N MET A 249 -11.22 -1.62 -11.11
CA MET A 249 -10.10 -2.30 -10.46
C MET A 249 -9.44 -3.34 -11.38
N VAL A 250 -10.23 -4.11 -12.13
CA VAL A 250 -9.71 -5.06 -13.13
C VAL A 250 -8.95 -4.34 -14.24
N SER A 251 -9.48 -3.21 -14.71
CA SER A 251 -8.79 -2.37 -15.69
C SER A 251 -7.46 -1.83 -15.14
N ALA A 252 -7.42 -1.42 -13.87
CA ALA A 252 -6.23 -0.87 -13.24
C ALA A 252 -5.10 -1.91 -13.09
N ILE A 253 -5.42 -3.14 -12.67
CA ILE A 253 -4.41 -4.22 -12.55
C ILE A 253 -3.90 -4.71 -13.92
N SER A 254 -4.67 -4.50 -14.98
CA SER A 254 -4.31 -4.91 -16.35
C SER A 254 -3.27 -3.99 -17.00
N ILE A 255 -3.00 -2.82 -16.42
CA ILE A 255 -2.02 -1.87 -16.97
C ILE A 255 -0.61 -2.41 -16.74
N THR A 256 0.14 -2.67 -17.81
CA THR A 256 1.49 -3.25 -17.69
C THR A 256 2.51 -2.22 -17.16
N GLY A 257 2.34 -0.95 -17.53
CA GLY A 257 3.36 0.09 -17.34
C GLY A 257 4.45 0.02 -18.42
N PRO A 258 5.48 0.88 -18.35
CA PRO A 258 6.57 0.88 -19.33
C PRO A 258 7.48 -0.35 -19.16
N GLU A 259 7.92 -0.94 -20.26
CA GLU A 259 8.86 -2.08 -20.26
C GLU A 259 10.23 -1.68 -19.72
N ASN A 260 10.71 -0.50 -20.10
CA ASN A 260 12.00 0.04 -19.68
C ASN A 260 11.79 1.21 -18.72
N VAL A 261 12.02 0.98 -17.44
CA VAL A 261 11.85 1.98 -16.38
C VAL A 261 13.18 2.72 -16.14
N PRO A 262 13.26 4.04 -16.43
CA PRO A 262 14.44 4.83 -16.09
C PRO A 262 14.73 4.79 -14.58
N PRO A 263 16.00 4.83 -14.14
CA PRO A 263 16.35 4.81 -12.71
C PRO A 263 15.60 5.84 -11.85
N ARG A 264 15.34 7.03 -12.41
CA ARG A 264 14.59 8.12 -11.75
C ARG A 264 13.11 7.82 -11.49
N LEU A 265 12.51 6.88 -12.23
CA LEU A 265 11.09 6.50 -12.12
C LEU A 265 10.89 5.16 -11.40
N LYS A 266 11.96 4.56 -10.88
CA LYS A 266 11.89 3.25 -10.21
C LYS A 266 10.96 3.28 -9.00
N THR A 267 10.99 4.35 -8.21
CA THR A 267 10.11 4.49 -7.03
C THR A 267 8.65 4.50 -7.43
N GLN A 268 8.28 5.32 -8.41
CA GLN A 268 6.91 5.42 -8.93
C GLN A 268 6.46 4.11 -9.56
N PHE A 269 7.35 3.37 -10.21
CA PHE A 269 7.03 2.05 -10.76
C PHE A 269 6.79 1.01 -9.66
N VAL A 270 7.59 1.02 -8.59
CA VAL A 270 7.36 0.17 -7.41
C VAL A 270 6.02 0.52 -6.75
N GLU A 271 5.68 1.81 -6.64
CA GLU A 271 4.40 2.27 -6.10
C GLU A 271 3.21 1.86 -7.00
N LEU A 272 3.34 1.98 -8.32
CA LEU A 272 2.35 1.46 -9.28
C LEU A 272 2.11 -0.04 -9.06
N LYS A 273 3.18 -0.84 -9.01
CA LYS A 273 3.05 -2.29 -8.80
C LYS A 273 2.47 -2.61 -7.42
N GLY A 274 2.85 -1.86 -6.39
CA GLY A 274 2.25 -1.96 -5.05
C GLY A 274 0.74 -1.72 -5.07
N ALA A 275 0.29 -0.65 -5.72
CA ALA A 275 -1.12 -0.30 -5.86
C ALA A 275 -1.91 -1.39 -6.60
N GLN A 276 -1.36 -1.93 -7.69
CA GLN A 276 -1.97 -3.02 -8.46
C GLN A 276 -2.09 -4.30 -7.62
N VAL A 277 -1.06 -4.65 -6.86
CA VAL A 277 -1.05 -5.86 -6.02
C VAL A 277 -2.00 -5.74 -4.83
N LYS A 278 -2.14 -4.56 -4.22
CA LYS A 278 -3.18 -4.32 -3.20
C LYS A 278 -4.59 -4.38 -3.78
N THR A 279 -4.78 -3.83 -4.98
CA THR A 279 -6.05 -3.93 -5.70
C THR A 279 -6.39 -5.40 -5.99
N LEU A 280 -5.41 -6.16 -6.47
CA LEU A 280 -5.54 -7.59 -6.71
C LEU A 280 -5.87 -8.36 -5.43
N SER A 281 -5.24 -8.03 -4.30
CA SER A 281 -5.54 -8.66 -3.00
C SER A 281 -7.02 -8.48 -2.63
N PHE A 282 -7.59 -7.30 -2.86
CA PHE A 282 -9.02 -7.08 -2.68
C PHE A 282 -9.89 -7.86 -3.68
N LEU A 283 -9.50 -7.92 -4.97
CA LEU A 283 -10.21 -8.75 -5.94
C LEU A 283 -10.20 -10.22 -5.53
N THR A 284 -9.10 -10.73 -4.97
CA THR A 284 -9.04 -12.10 -4.45
C THR A 284 -9.91 -12.32 -3.22
N TYR A 285 -10.12 -11.30 -2.39
CA TYR A 285 -11.09 -11.36 -1.29
C TYR A 285 -12.52 -11.54 -1.83
N LEU A 286 -12.89 -10.83 -2.89
CA LEU A 286 -14.21 -10.92 -3.50
C LEU A 286 -14.49 -12.29 -4.15
N LEU A 287 -13.45 -13.06 -4.51
CA LEU A 287 -13.59 -14.40 -5.12
C LEU A 287 -14.43 -15.37 -4.29
N ARG A 288 -14.41 -15.26 -2.96
CA ARG A 288 -15.10 -16.20 -2.07
C ARG A 288 -16.60 -15.93 -1.95
N SER A 289 -16.98 -14.65 -1.98
CA SER A 289 -18.35 -14.23 -1.64
C SER A 289 -19.14 -13.70 -2.84
N PHE A 290 -18.45 -13.30 -3.91
CA PHE A 290 -19.03 -12.59 -5.06
C PHE A 290 -18.49 -13.14 -6.40
N ALA A 291 -18.28 -14.46 -6.47
CA ALA A 291 -17.68 -15.14 -7.62
C ALA A 291 -18.40 -14.88 -8.95
N ASP A 292 -19.73 -14.72 -8.93
CA ASP A 292 -20.52 -14.49 -10.15
C ASP A 292 -20.16 -13.17 -10.86
N TYR A 293 -19.85 -12.12 -10.10
CA TYR A 293 -19.39 -10.85 -10.68
C TYR A 293 -18.00 -10.96 -11.30
N ILE A 294 -17.13 -11.79 -10.71
CA ILE A 294 -15.73 -11.92 -11.13
C ILE A 294 -15.57 -12.85 -12.32
N ARG A 295 -16.47 -13.83 -12.50
CA ARG A 295 -16.42 -14.81 -13.59
C ARG A 295 -16.29 -14.15 -14.97
N ASN A 296 -16.94 -13.00 -15.18
CA ASN A 296 -16.86 -12.24 -16.44
C ASN A 296 -15.48 -11.61 -16.71
N HIS A 297 -14.61 -11.57 -15.70
CA HIS A 297 -13.28 -10.97 -15.73
C HIS A 297 -12.16 -11.98 -15.47
N GLU A 298 -12.46 -13.29 -15.49
CA GLU A 298 -11.54 -14.39 -15.19
C GLU A 298 -10.21 -14.27 -15.94
N GLU A 299 -10.28 -14.16 -17.27
CA GLU A 299 -9.11 -14.14 -18.14
C GLU A 299 -8.22 -12.92 -17.88
N ASN A 300 -8.83 -11.74 -17.69
CA ASN A 300 -8.11 -10.50 -17.43
C ASN A 300 -7.39 -10.54 -16.09
N ILE A 301 -8.02 -11.09 -15.04
CA ILE A 301 -7.40 -11.23 -13.71
C ILE A 301 -6.22 -12.20 -13.79
N CYS A 302 -6.41 -13.37 -14.42
CA CYS A 302 -5.34 -14.38 -14.55
C CYS A 302 -4.14 -13.83 -15.34
N LYS A 303 -4.39 -13.20 -16.49
CA LYS A 303 -3.34 -12.53 -17.29
C LYS A 303 -2.64 -11.43 -16.51
N SER A 304 -3.39 -10.63 -15.75
CA SER A 304 -2.82 -9.55 -14.92
C SER A 304 -1.90 -10.10 -13.84
N ILE A 305 -2.28 -11.18 -13.14
CA ILE A 305 -1.44 -11.81 -12.12
C ILE A 305 -0.09 -12.25 -12.70
N VAL A 306 -0.12 -12.94 -13.84
CA VAL A 306 1.11 -13.44 -14.49
C VAL A 306 1.97 -12.29 -15.00
N ASN A 307 1.36 -11.29 -15.66
CA ASN A 307 2.08 -10.11 -16.12
C ASN A 307 2.71 -9.34 -14.93
N LEU A 308 1.98 -9.18 -13.83
CA LEU A 308 2.52 -8.55 -12.63
C LEU A 308 3.68 -9.35 -12.03
N LEU A 309 3.65 -10.68 -12.05
CA LEU A 309 4.79 -11.51 -11.61
C LEU A 309 6.02 -11.33 -12.50
N VAL A 310 5.83 -11.28 -13.82
CA VAL A 310 6.91 -11.08 -14.81
C VAL A 310 7.51 -9.68 -14.68
N THR A 311 6.68 -8.65 -14.51
CA THR A 311 7.11 -7.25 -14.43
C THR A 311 7.39 -6.76 -13.00
N CYS A 312 7.28 -7.65 -12.00
CA CYS A 312 7.46 -7.29 -10.61
C CYS A 312 8.92 -6.87 -10.36
N PRO A 313 9.17 -5.67 -9.79
CA PRO A 313 10.51 -5.31 -9.34
C PRO A 313 11.01 -6.28 -8.27
N ASP A 314 12.29 -6.25 -7.94
CA ASP A 314 12.89 -7.04 -6.84
C ASP A 314 12.45 -6.51 -5.45
N SER A 315 11.15 -6.49 -5.21
CA SER A 315 10.49 -6.13 -3.96
C SER A 315 9.85 -7.37 -3.35
N MET A 316 10.41 -7.83 -2.24
CA MET A 316 9.96 -9.04 -1.53
C MET A 316 8.49 -8.94 -1.10
N SER A 317 8.06 -7.77 -0.62
CA SER A 317 6.70 -7.56 -0.13
C SER A 317 5.66 -7.70 -1.24
N ILE A 318 5.86 -7.01 -2.37
CA ILE A 318 4.97 -7.04 -3.54
C ILE A 318 4.88 -8.47 -4.09
N ARG A 319 6.04 -9.13 -4.24
CA ARG A 319 6.10 -10.48 -4.79
C ARG A 319 5.45 -11.51 -3.87
N LYS A 320 5.63 -11.41 -2.55
CA LYS A 320 4.94 -12.26 -1.58
C LYS A 320 3.42 -12.16 -1.71
N GLU A 321 2.89 -10.94 -1.83
CA GLU A 321 1.46 -10.71 -1.99
C GLU A 321 0.92 -11.26 -3.33
N LEU A 322 1.69 -11.14 -4.42
CA LEU A 322 1.35 -11.77 -5.70
C LEU A 322 1.25 -13.30 -5.59
N LEU A 323 2.19 -13.94 -4.91
CA LEU A 323 2.15 -15.40 -4.71
C LEU A 323 0.94 -15.82 -3.87
N ILE A 324 0.57 -15.02 -2.85
CA ILE A 324 -0.64 -15.26 -2.05
C ILE A 324 -1.90 -15.08 -2.91
N ALA A 325 -1.96 -14.04 -3.74
CA ALA A 325 -3.09 -13.80 -4.65
C ALA A 325 -3.24 -14.94 -5.67
N LEU A 326 -2.14 -15.39 -6.27
CA LEU A 326 -2.12 -16.54 -7.18
C LEU A 326 -2.62 -17.81 -6.47
N LYS A 327 -2.17 -18.06 -5.23
CA LYS A 327 -2.68 -19.17 -4.41
C LYS A 327 -4.20 -19.09 -4.22
N HIS A 328 -4.74 -17.92 -3.92
CA HIS A 328 -6.19 -17.76 -3.78
C HIS A 328 -6.94 -18.08 -5.07
N VAL A 329 -6.46 -17.61 -6.22
CA VAL A 329 -7.07 -17.94 -7.52
C VAL A 329 -7.06 -19.44 -7.80
N LEU A 330 -5.95 -20.14 -7.52
CA LEU A 330 -5.83 -21.59 -7.73
C LEU A 330 -6.85 -22.40 -6.92
N THR A 331 -7.24 -21.92 -5.74
CA THR A 331 -8.26 -22.59 -4.91
C THR A 331 -9.69 -22.42 -5.41
N THR A 332 -9.91 -21.61 -6.46
CA THR A 332 -11.24 -21.31 -7.01
C THR A 332 -11.42 -21.91 -8.41
N ASP A 333 -12.59 -21.75 -9.02
CA ASP A 333 -12.85 -22.20 -10.39
C ASP A 333 -12.18 -21.33 -11.45
N LEU A 334 -11.75 -20.11 -11.11
CA LEU A 334 -11.01 -19.21 -12.00
C LEU A 334 -9.62 -19.71 -12.39
N LYS A 335 -9.14 -20.79 -11.76
CA LYS A 335 -7.85 -21.40 -12.11
C LYS A 335 -7.74 -21.81 -13.58
N ARG A 336 -8.88 -22.01 -14.27
CA ARG A 336 -8.91 -22.37 -15.70
C ARG A 336 -8.28 -21.27 -16.57
N GLY A 337 -8.50 -20.00 -16.23
CA GLY A 337 -7.85 -18.86 -16.87
C GLY A 337 -6.31 -18.84 -16.75
N LEU A 338 -5.71 -19.63 -15.85
CA LEU A 338 -4.25 -19.75 -15.70
C LEU A 338 -3.64 -20.80 -16.64
N PHE A 339 -4.44 -21.72 -17.19
CA PHE A 339 -3.93 -22.85 -17.97
C PHE A 339 -3.12 -22.42 -19.21
N PRO A 340 -3.55 -21.41 -20.00
CA PRO A 340 -2.76 -20.90 -21.13
C PRO A 340 -1.45 -20.20 -20.73
N LEU A 341 -1.26 -19.92 -19.43
CA LEU A 341 -0.13 -19.16 -18.90
C LEU A 341 0.84 -20.04 -18.09
N ILE A 342 0.63 -21.36 -18.09
CA ILE A 342 1.38 -22.30 -17.27
C ILE A 342 2.86 -22.31 -17.60
N ASP A 343 3.24 -22.22 -18.88
CA ASP A 343 4.65 -22.21 -19.27
C ASP A 343 5.42 -21.08 -18.57
N THR A 344 4.82 -19.89 -18.49
CA THR A 344 5.39 -18.74 -17.76
C THR A 344 5.40 -18.97 -16.24
N LEU A 345 4.39 -19.62 -15.68
CA LEU A 345 4.31 -19.91 -14.24
C LEU A 345 5.26 -21.04 -13.79
N LEU A 346 5.67 -21.93 -14.70
CA LEU A 346 6.67 -22.96 -14.42
C LEU A 346 8.09 -22.40 -14.32
N GLU A 347 8.31 -21.18 -14.80
CA GLU A 347 9.61 -20.52 -14.68
C GLU A 347 9.86 -20.03 -13.24
N GLU A 348 10.82 -20.68 -12.56
CA GLU A 348 11.21 -20.35 -11.18
C GLU A 348 11.57 -18.86 -11.01
N ARG A 349 12.23 -18.27 -12.01
CA ARG A 349 12.62 -16.85 -12.00
C ARG A 349 11.41 -15.90 -11.99
N VAL A 350 10.32 -16.28 -12.65
CA VAL A 350 9.08 -15.48 -12.69
C VAL A 350 8.40 -15.48 -11.33
N LEU A 351 8.39 -16.61 -10.61
CA LEU A 351 7.79 -16.70 -9.28
C LEU A 351 8.65 -16.03 -8.19
N ILE A 352 9.95 -16.31 -8.18
CA ILE A 352 10.85 -15.94 -7.07
C ILE A 352 11.55 -14.59 -7.29
N GLY A 353 11.82 -14.22 -8.54
CA GLY A 353 12.59 -13.03 -8.91
C GLY A 353 14.10 -13.25 -8.86
N THR A 354 14.86 -12.18 -9.08
CA THR A 354 16.33 -12.21 -9.15
C THR A 354 17.00 -11.68 -7.90
N GLY A 355 16.27 -10.92 -7.07
CA GLY A 355 16.78 -10.35 -5.83
C GLY A 355 17.10 -11.41 -4.78
N ARG A 356 18.29 -11.32 -4.17
CA ARG A 356 18.75 -12.27 -3.14
C ARG A 356 17.77 -12.43 -1.98
N VAL A 357 17.24 -11.32 -1.47
CA VAL A 357 16.27 -11.31 -0.36
C VAL A 357 14.98 -12.05 -0.75
N CYS A 358 14.52 -11.86 -1.99
CA CYS A 358 13.36 -12.57 -2.53
C CYS A 358 13.63 -14.07 -2.61
N ILE A 359 14.81 -14.47 -3.11
CA ILE A 359 15.21 -15.87 -3.25
C ILE A 359 15.29 -16.57 -1.89
N GLU A 360 15.93 -15.96 -0.90
CA GLU A 360 16.07 -16.57 0.43
C GLU A 360 14.72 -16.69 1.17
N THR A 361 13.83 -15.71 1.00
CA THR A 361 12.57 -15.65 1.76
C THR A 361 11.39 -16.37 1.08
N LEU A 362 11.28 -16.29 -0.25
CA LEU A 362 10.08 -16.70 -0.99
C LEU A 362 10.15 -18.13 -1.56
N ARG A 363 11.34 -18.74 -1.61
CA ARG A 363 11.51 -20.12 -2.13
C ARG A 363 10.51 -21.13 -1.57
N PRO A 364 10.29 -21.23 -0.24
CA PRO A 364 9.33 -22.19 0.31
C PRO A 364 7.89 -21.96 -0.18
N LEU A 365 7.45 -20.70 -0.25
CA LEU A 365 6.11 -20.35 -0.72
C LEU A 365 5.96 -20.62 -2.22
N ALA A 366 6.94 -20.21 -3.02
CA ALA A 366 6.92 -20.38 -4.48
C ALA A 366 6.90 -21.86 -4.87
N TYR A 367 7.69 -22.72 -4.23
CA TYR A 367 7.70 -24.15 -4.54
C TYR A 367 6.46 -24.89 -4.06
N SER A 368 5.91 -24.53 -2.90
CA SER A 368 4.59 -25.03 -2.48
C SER A 368 3.52 -24.66 -3.50
N LEU A 369 3.52 -23.41 -3.96
CA LEU A 369 2.57 -22.92 -4.95
C LEU A 369 2.74 -23.60 -6.30
N LEU A 370 3.97 -23.79 -6.75
CA LEU A 370 4.27 -24.48 -8.00
C LEU A 370 3.78 -25.94 -7.96
N ALA A 371 3.96 -26.62 -6.83
CA ALA A 371 3.43 -27.97 -6.66
C ALA A 371 1.89 -28.00 -6.70
N GLU A 372 1.23 -27.00 -6.10
CA GLU A 372 -0.23 -26.83 -6.19
C GLU A 372 -0.67 -26.57 -7.64
N ILE A 373 0.02 -25.69 -8.38
CA ILE A 373 -0.25 -25.41 -9.80
C ILE A 373 -0.21 -26.72 -10.60
N VAL A 374 0.91 -27.45 -10.52
CA VAL A 374 1.10 -28.72 -11.23
C VAL A 374 0.01 -29.73 -10.87
N HIS A 375 -0.36 -29.82 -9.59
CA HIS A 375 -1.43 -30.70 -9.15
C HIS A 375 -2.77 -30.39 -9.81
N TYR A 376 -3.11 -29.10 -9.96
CA TYR A 376 -4.36 -28.67 -10.59
C TYR A 376 -4.37 -28.83 -12.10
N VAL A 377 -3.24 -28.61 -12.78
CA VAL A 377 -3.17 -28.66 -14.25
C VAL A 377 -2.79 -30.02 -14.82
N ARG A 378 -2.51 -31.03 -13.96
CA ARG A 378 -1.94 -32.32 -14.37
C ARG A 378 -2.62 -33.02 -15.56
N ASN A 379 -3.94 -32.83 -15.71
CA ASN A 379 -4.73 -33.46 -16.78
C ASN A 379 -4.54 -32.80 -18.15
N GLU A 380 -3.96 -31.61 -18.19
CA GLU A 380 -3.79 -30.79 -19.41
C GLU A 380 -2.32 -30.58 -19.76
N LEU A 381 -1.40 -31.22 -19.03
CA LEU A 381 0.04 -31.08 -19.25
C LEU A 381 0.49 -31.87 -20.50
N SER A 382 1.27 -31.18 -21.33
CA SER A 382 2.04 -31.83 -22.40
C SER A 382 3.25 -32.59 -21.83
N LEU A 383 3.76 -33.56 -22.61
CA LEU A 383 4.95 -34.33 -22.23
C LEU A 383 6.20 -33.43 -22.03
N SER A 384 6.34 -32.35 -22.81
CA SER A 384 7.41 -31.37 -22.67
C SER A 384 7.32 -30.61 -21.34
N GLN A 385 6.13 -30.16 -20.97
CA GLN A 385 5.90 -29.49 -19.69
C GLN A 385 6.17 -30.46 -18.52
N LEU A 386 5.72 -31.71 -18.63
CA LEU A 386 5.99 -32.73 -17.63
C LEU A 386 7.50 -32.96 -17.42
N SER A 387 8.26 -33.07 -18.50
CA SER A 387 9.72 -33.24 -18.43
C SER A 387 10.38 -32.07 -17.71
N CYS A 388 9.95 -30.84 -18.01
CA CYS A 388 10.43 -29.62 -17.33
C CYS A 388 10.11 -29.64 -15.82
N ILE A 389 8.87 -29.99 -15.46
CA ILE A 389 8.42 -30.12 -14.07
C ILE A 389 9.26 -31.17 -13.34
N ILE A 390 9.43 -32.36 -13.91
CA ILE A 390 10.23 -33.44 -13.30
C ILE A 390 11.66 -32.96 -13.05
N TYR A 391 12.30 -32.36 -14.05
CA TYR A 391 13.66 -31.85 -13.91
C TYR A 391 13.78 -30.80 -12.79
N LEU A 392 12.85 -29.85 -12.73
CA LEU A 392 12.83 -28.79 -11.73
C LEU A 392 12.63 -29.34 -10.31
N PHE A 393 11.64 -30.21 -10.10
CA PHE A 393 11.37 -30.79 -8.79
C PHE A 393 12.45 -31.79 -8.34
N SER A 394 13.10 -32.51 -9.26
CA SER A 394 14.29 -33.31 -8.96
C SER A 394 15.46 -32.43 -8.51
N ARG A 395 15.73 -31.32 -9.21
CA ARG A 395 16.78 -30.36 -8.80
C ARG A 395 16.52 -29.83 -7.39
N ASN A 396 15.28 -29.41 -7.11
CA ASN A 396 14.89 -28.90 -5.79
C ASN A 396 15.01 -29.97 -4.70
N MET A 397 14.73 -31.24 -5.01
CA MET A 397 14.90 -32.33 -4.05
C MET A 397 16.36 -32.53 -3.63
N HIS A 398 17.32 -32.21 -4.50
CA HIS A 398 18.76 -32.31 -4.23
C HIS A 398 19.39 -31.00 -3.70
N ASP A 399 18.64 -29.91 -3.59
CA ASP A 399 19.15 -28.62 -3.09
C ASP A 399 19.16 -28.59 -1.55
N SER A 400 20.34 -28.76 -0.95
CA SER A 400 20.52 -28.78 0.51
C SER A 400 20.24 -27.44 1.20
N SER A 401 20.05 -26.35 0.45
CA SER A 401 19.67 -25.05 1.01
C SER A 401 18.17 -24.89 1.27
N LEU A 402 17.35 -25.87 0.87
CA LEU A 402 15.90 -25.86 1.07
C LEU A 402 15.50 -26.54 2.39
N THR A 403 14.31 -26.22 2.86
CA THR A 403 13.77 -26.82 4.09
C THR A 403 13.23 -28.23 3.83
N VAL A 404 13.21 -29.07 4.87
CA VAL A 404 12.65 -30.44 4.80
C VAL A 404 11.19 -30.45 4.32
N VAL A 405 10.42 -29.41 4.64
CA VAL A 405 9.03 -29.25 4.17
C VAL A 405 8.98 -29.15 2.64
N VAL A 406 9.89 -28.40 2.02
CA VAL A 406 9.98 -28.28 0.57
C VAL A 406 10.39 -29.60 -0.06
N HIS A 407 11.40 -30.29 0.48
CA HIS A 407 11.81 -31.61 0.00
C HIS A 407 10.66 -32.62 0.03
N THR A 408 9.89 -32.64 1.12
CA THR A 408 8.72 -33.52 1.28
C THR A 408 7.64 -33.21 0.24
N THR A 409 7.38 -31.92 -0.04
CA THR A 409 6.43 -31.50 -1.09
C THR A 409 6.90 -31.93 -2.48
N CYS A 410 8.19 -31.77 -2.80
CA CYS A 410 8.76 -32.21 -4.07
C CYS A 410 8.61 -33.73 -4.26
N ALA A 411 8.98 -34.51 -3.24
CA ALA A 411 8.86 -35.97 -3.28
C ALA A 411 7.40 -36.43 -3.46
N ARG A 412 6.46 -35.82 -2.74
CA ARG A 412 5.02 -36.12 -2.86
C ARG A 412 4.49 -35.81 -4.25
N LEU A 413 4.88 -34.67 -4.84
CA LEU A 413 4.45 -34.31 -6.19
C LEU A 413 4.98 -35.31 -7.22
N MET A 414 6.26 -35.66 -7.14
CA MET A 414 6.88 -36.65 -8.03
C MET A 414 6.17 -38.00 -7.96
N LEU A 415 5.85 -38.48 -6.76
CA LEU A 415 5.08 -39.72 -6.58
C LEU A 415 3.70 -39.64 -7.24
N ASN A 416 2.98 -38.54 -7.03
CA ASN A 416 1.66 -38.32 -7.63
C ASN A 416 1.70 -38.26 -9.16
N LEU A 417 2.74 -37.64 -9.74
CA LEU A 417 2.92 -37.60 -11.20
C LEU A 417 3.18 -39.00 -11.75
N VAL A 418 4.05 -39.79 -11.12
CA VAL A 418 4.30 -41.18 -11.55
C VAL A 418 3.02 -42.00 -11.53
N SER A 419 2.26 -41.99 -10.42
CA SER A 419 0.99 -42.72 -10.33
C SER A 419 -0.03 -42.29 -11.39
N PHE A 420 -0.07 -41.01 -11.74
CA PHE A 420 -0.98 -40.50 -12.76
C PHE A 420 -0.61 -40.99 -14.18
N TYR A 421 0.67 -40.96 -14.54
CA TYR A 421 1.10 -41.36 -15.88
C TYR A 421 1.17 -42.88 -16.06
N SER A 422 1.45 -43.65 -15.01
CA SER A 422 1.30 -45.11 -15.06
C SER A 422 -0.12 -45.53 -15.43
N PHE A 423 -1.14 -44.77 -15.04
CA PHE A 423 -2.55 -45.03 -15.35
C PHE A 423 -2.99 -44.56 -16.75
N LEU A 424 -2.21 -43.70 -17.41
CA LEU A 424 -2.47 -43.22 -18.78
C LEU A 424 -1.82 -44.10 -19.86
N VAL A 425 -0.83 -44.91 -19.46
CA VAL A 425 -0.08 -45.81 -20.35
C VAL A 425 -0.67 -47.22 -20.39
N GLU A 426 -1.49 -47.58 -19.40
CA GLU A 426 -2.41 -48.73 -19.43
C GLU A 426 -3.74 -48.33 -20.08
#